data_AF-A0A939GJ05-F1
#
_entry.id   AF-A0A939GJ05-F1
#
_cell.length_a   1.000
_cell.length_b   1.000
_cell.length_c   1.000
_cell.angle_alpha   90.00
_cell.angle_beta   90.00
_cell.angle_gamma   90.00
#
_symmetry.space_group_name_H-M   'P 1'
#
loop_
_entity.id
_entity.type
_entity.pdbx_description
1 polymer ?
#
loop_
_entity_poly.entity_id
_entity_poly.type
_entity_poly.pdbx_seq_one_letter_code
_entity_poly.pdbx_strand_id
1 'polypeptide(L)'
;MSAQFSTESKRAIRSVWAKLLLSFLHDTLNKKLVYLGLPGENAYDIHEWIEYLDIVYAFECGNYKSQLSVEEARKKLIALEEIGLTLQRKKQLSDFQLYDGYIEEVIIRGFDNSASQKDFIQGDVITLYNLDFCNQVTSPIEYRDKEGNLEKAFKFDAIGKLLKLQQSMKPSSKKFIMFLTLHCSFKGKEFHNFQNFPPDGQFKKYLQVVERLSKGKKAPYWIKAFVYYHLSGYFKMHQFTADFLPVIHYIGDNSEPLLCFTIIGTQGATHAESSNQQINNFLNGKFISVDSNGGFINNASLVAHDEVDWEDVNPLQLFKSSKMYKENWKDTK
;
A
#
# COMPACT_ATOMS: atom_id res chain seq x y z
N MET A 1 10.00 23.94 -12.17
CA MET A 1 8.92 23.11 -12.76
C MET A 1 8.71 21.95 -11.81
N SER A 2 7.58 21.91 -11.10
CA SER A 2 7.29 20.83 -10.16
C SER A 2 7.05 19.55 -10.95
N ALA A 3 7.82 18.49 -10.64
CA ALA A 3 7.55 17.17 -11.17
C ALA A 3 6.15 16.76 -10.72
N GLN A 4 5.23 16.62 -11.66
CA GLN A 4 3.89 16.15 -11.39
C GLN A 4 4.01 14.65 -11.06
N PHE A 5 4.05 14.29 -9.78
CA PHE A 5 4.20 12.91 -9.24
C PHE A 5 3.05 11.94 -9.59
N SER A 6 2.35 12.16 -10.70
CA SER A 6 1.12 11.47 -11.09
C SER A 6 1.11 11.21 -12.59
N THR A 7 1.78 10.13 -13.01
CA THR A 7 1.62 9.54 -14.35
C THR A 7 0.14 9.28 -14.67
N GLU A 8 -0.18 9.13 -15.95
CA GLU A 8 -1.51 8.73 -16.41
C GLU A 8 -1.94 7.39 -15.77
N SER A 9 -1.01 6.43 -15.67
CA SER A 9 -1.27 5.16 -14.98
C SER A 9 -1.61 5.36 -13.51
N LYS A 10 -0.86 6.20 -12.77
CA LYS A 10 -1.16 6.49 -11.36
C LYS A 10 -2.52 7.17 -11.20
N ARG A 11 -2.87 8.08 -12.12
CA ARG A 11 -4.19 8.71 -12.15
C ARG A 11 -5.31 7.69 -12.40
N ALA A 12 -5.13 6.77 -13.35
CA ALA A 12 -6.10 5.71 -13.63
C ALA A 12 -6.27 4.75 -12.44
N ILE A 13 -5.17 4.32 -11.82
CA ILE A 13 -5.19 3.50 -10.59
C ILE A 13 -6.01 4.22 -9.51
N ARG A 14 -5.77 5.51 -9.29
CA ARG A 14 -6.48 6.29 -8.28
C ARG A 14 -7.96 6.51 -8.58
N SER A 15 -8.27 6.97 -9.79
CA SER A 15 -9.59 7.50 -10.14
C SER A 15 -10.57 6.43 -10.61
N VAL A 16 -10.04 5.28 -11.07
CA VAL A 16 -10.84 4.16 -11.57
C VAL A 16 -10.69 2.95 -10.65
N TRP A 17 -9.47 2.43 -10.47
CA TRP A 17 -9.29 1.18 -9.72
C TRP A 17 -9.59 1.32 -8.23
N ALA A 18 -8.88 2.23 -7.56
CA ALA A 18 -9.02 2.46 -6.13
C ALA A 18 -10.41 3.01 -5.80
N LYS A 19 -10.87 4.03 -6.55
CA LYS A 19 -12.16 4.69 -6.30
C LYS A 19 -13.34 3.71 -6.32
N LEU A 20 -13.38 2.76 -7.26
CA LEU A 20 -14.42 1.72 -7.31
C LEU A 20 -14.46 0.87 -6.04
N LEU A 21 -13.29 0.50 -5.52
CA LEU A 21 -13.19 -0.28 -4.28
C LEU A 21 -13.55 0.53 -3.04
N LEU A 22 -13.19 1.82 -3.01
CA LEU A 22 -13.51 2.73 -1.91
C LEU A 22 -15.00 3.05 -1.82
N SER A 23 -15.66 3.28 -2.96
CA SER A 23 -17.12 3.40 -3.03
C SER A 23 -17.79 2.14 -2.47
N PHE A 24 -17.36 0.96 -2.93
CA PHE A 24 -17.87 -0.29 -2.38
C PHE A 24 -17.65 -0.42 -0.87
N LEU A 25 -16.45 -0.06 -0.37
CA LEU A 25 -16.12 -0.15 1.06
C LEU A 25 -16.98 0.80 1.90
N HIS A 26 -17.14 2.04 1.45
CA HIS A 26 -18.00 3.05 2.06
C HIS A 26 -19.44 2.53 2.18
N ASP A 27 -19.99 2.01 1.08
CA ASP A 27 -21.37 1.52 1.03
C ASP A 27 -21.56 0.27 1.90
N THR A 28 -20.58 -0.63 1.90
CA THR A 28 -20.63 -1.89 2.66
C THR A 28 -20.49 -1.68 4.16
N LEU A 29 -19.71 -0.68 4.58
CA LEU A 29 -19.56 -0.34 5.99
C LEU A 29 -20.60 0.69 6.46
N ASN A 30 -21.37 1.24 5.51
CA ASN A 30 -22.33 2.32 5.72
C ASN A 30 -21.74 3.48 6.55
N LYS A 31 -20.49 3.84 6.24
CA LYS A 31 -19.76 4.92 6.90
C LYS A 31 -18.65 5.46 6.01
N LYS A 32 -18.29 6.70 6.26
CA LYS A 32 -17.06 7.29 5.73
C LYS A 32 -15.82 6.62 6.35
N LEU A 33 -14.74 6.68 5.58
CA LEU A 33 -13.52 5.92 5.76
C LEU A 33 -12.47 6.73 6.52
N VAL A 34 -11.66 6.02 7.29
CA VAL A 34 -10.47 6.53 7.96
C VAL A 34 -9.26 6.21 7.08
N TYR A 35 -8.61 7.25 6.57
CA TYR A 35 -7.45 7.19 5.69
C TYR A 35 -6.15 7.28 6.49
N LEU A 36 -5.17 6.47 6.13
CA LEU A 36 -3.77 6.59 6.57
C LEU A 36 -2.84 6.43 5.38
N GLY A 37 -2.02 7.44 5.08
CA GLY A 37 -1.10 7.32 3.95
C GLY A 37 -0.44 8.60 3.47
N LEU A 38 0.11 8.53 2.25
CA LEU A 38 0.86 9.60 1.58
C LEU A 38 0.02 10.19 0.44
N PRO A 39 -0.75 11.27 0.67
CA PRO A 39 -1.72 11.78 -0.31
C PRO A 39 -1.08 12.57 -1.48
N GLY A 40 0.26 12.72 -1.45
CA GLY A 40 1.04 13.56 -2.35
C GLY A 40 0.94 15.06 -2.06
N GLU A 41 1.85 15.84 -2.64
CA GLU A 41 2.02 17.28 -2.35
C GLU A 41 0.74 18.12 -2.52
N ASN A 42 -0.12 17.74 -3.48
CA ASN A 42 -1.37 18.44 -3.76
C ASN A 42 -2.60 17.72 -3.21
N ALA A 43 -2.42 16.77 -2.28
CA ALA A 43 -3.49 15.98 -1.69
C ALA A 43 -4.40 15.30 -2.73
N TYR A 44 -3.82 14.88 -3.87
CA TYR A 44 -4.55 14.38 -5.02
C TYR A 44 -5.45 13.18 -4.68
N ASP A 45 -4.98 12.33 -3.78
CA ASP A 45 -5.71 11.14 -3.32
C ASP A 45 -6.90 11.54 -2.46
N ILE A 46 -6.71 12.51 -1.55
CA ILE A 46 -7.76 13.02 -0.67
C ILE A 46 -8.85 13.70 -1.48
N HIS A 47 -8.48 14.57 -2.43
CA HIS A 47 -9.46 15.25 -3.27
C HIS A 47 -10.27 14.28 -4.13
N GLU A 48 -9.62 13.25 -4.70
CA GLU A 48 -10.31 12.26 -5.52
C GLU A 48 -11.31 11.43 -4.71
N TRP A 49 -10.99 11.14 -3.46
CA TRP A 49 -11.75 10.21 -2.61
C TRP A 49 -12.58 10.91 -1.53
N ILE A 50 -12.62 12.24 -1.51
CA ILE A 50 -13.15 13.06 -0.40
C ILE A 50 -14.59 12.70 0.00
N GLU A 51 -15.41 12.27 -0.96
CA GLU A 51 -16.79 11.85 -0.71
C GLU A 51 -16.87 10.61 0.19
N TYR A 52 -15.85 9.76 0.18
CA TYR A 52 -15.77 8.54 0.99
C TYR A 52 -14.99 8.74 2.30
N LEU A 53 -14.26 9.84 2.50
CA LEU A 53 -13.36 10.02 3.65
C LEU A 53 -14.01 10.81 4.80
N ASP A 54 -13.65 10.46 6.03
CA ASP A 54 -14.03 11.17 7.27
C ASP A 54 -12.81 11.75 7.99
N ILE A 55 -11.84 10.88 8.27
CA ILE A 55 -10.63 11.18 9.03
C ILE A 55 -9.42 10.87 8.16
N VAL A 56 -8.43 11.76 8.18
CA VAL A 56 -7.20 11.61 7.39
C VAL A 56 -5.98 11.70 8.30
N TYR A 57 -5.18 10.64 8.33
CA TYR A 57 -3.81 10.63 8.84
C TYR A 57 -2.85 10.68 7.64
N ALA A 58 -2.34 11.88 7.35
CA ALA A 58 -1.43 12.13 6.25
C ALA A 58 0.03 12.19 6.71
N PHE A 59 0.92 11.72 5.86
CA PHE A 59 2.37 11.87 6.01
C PHE A 59 2.91 12.70 4.85
N GLU A 60 3.91 13.52 5.12
CA GLU A 60 4.69 14.23 4.10
C GLU A 60 6.17 14.02 4.41
N CYS A 61 6.87 13.31 3.52
CA CYS A 61 8.24 12.86 3.77
C CYS A 61 9.31 13.75 3.12
N GLY A 62 8.95 14.88 2.52
CA GLY A 62 9.87 15.65 1.69
C GLY A 62 10.37 14.81 0.50
N ASN A 63 11.40 15.28 -0.20
CA ASN A 63 11.93 14.54 -1.34
C ASN A 63 13.13 13.68 -0.94
N TYR A 64 13.01 12.36 -1.15
CA TYR A 64 14.08 11.37 -0.91
C TYR A 64 15.35 11.62 -1.74
N LYS A 65 15.22 12.25 -2.92
CA LYS A 65 16.32 12.38 -3.89
C LYS A 65 16.84 13.80 -4.09
N SER A 66 16.05 14.81 -3.77
CA SER A 66 16.53 16.19 -3.83
C SER A 66 16.74 16.70 -2.43
N GLN A 67 17.88 17.33 -2.18
CA GLN A 67 18.05 18.28 -1.10
C GLN A 67 17.07 19.43 -1.36
N LEU A 68 15.77 19.23 -1.07
CA LEU A 68 14.89 20.35 -0.87
C LEU A 68 15.54 21.19 0.23
N SER A 69 15.56 22.50 0.05
CA SER A 69 15.91 23.33 1.18
C SER A 69 14.91 23.06 2.31
N VAL A 70 15.35 23.24 3.55
CA VAL A 70 14.45 23.12 4.73
C VAL A 70 13.19 23.98 4.54
N GLU A 71 13.33 25.12 3.87
CA GLU A 71 12.22 26.02 3.53
C GLU A 71 11.23 25.41 2.52
N GLU A 72 11.70 24.71 1.49
CA GLU A 72 10.83 24.07 0.50
C GLU A 72 10.05 22.89 1.09
N ALA A 73 10.71 22.06 1.91
CA ALA A 73 10.04 20.98 2.64
C ALA A 73 8.95 21.54 3.57
N ARG A 74 9.28 22.62 4.31
CA ARG A 74 8.33 23.33 5.18
C ARG A 74 7.14 23.92 4.41
N LYS A 75 7.37 24.49 3.23
CA LYS A 75 6.29 25.03 2.37
C LYS A 75 5.31 23.94 1.95
N LYS A 76 5.79 22.73 1.62
CA LYS A 76 4.91 21.60 1.27
C LYS A 76 4.06 21.14 2.44
N LEU A 77 4.67 21.03 3.63
CA LEU A 77 3.96 20.72 4.87
C LEU A 77 2.84 21.73 5.15
N ILE A 78 3.15 23.04 5.08
CA ILE A 78 2.17 24.11 5.30
C ILE A 78 1.05 24.03 4.27
N ALA A 79 1.37 23.84 2.99
CA ALA A 79 0.36 23.75 1.94
C ALA A 79 -0.59 22.55 2.15
N LEU A 80 -0.07 21.39 2.54
CA LEU A 80 -0.87 20.20 2.81
C LEU A 80 -1.73 20.37 4.07
N GLU A 81 -1.21 21.03 5.10
CA GLU A 81 -1.96 21.39 6.31
C GLU A 81 -3.10 22.37 6.00
N GLU A 82 -2.86 23.40 5.19
CA GLU A 82 -3.88 24.35 4.74
C GLU A 82 -5.00 23.69 3.93
N ILE A 83 -4.66 22.70 3.08
CA ILE A 83 -5.64 21.88 2.37
C ILE A 83 -6.52 21.13 3.37
N GLY A 84 -5.91 20.42 4.32
CA GLY A 84 -6.62 19.68 5.37
C GLY A 84 -7.57 20.56 6.18
N LEU A 85 -7.07 21.69 6.68
CA LEU A 85 -7.88 22.67 7.43
C LEU A 85 -9.03 23.23 6.60
N THR A 86 -8.81 23.47 5.31
CA THR A 86 -9.87 23.94 4.40
C THR A 86 -10.97 22.90 4.24
N LEU A 87 -10.61 21.62 4.09
CA LEU A 87 -11.56 20.52 4.00
C LEU A 87 -12.37 20.35 5.30
N GLN A 88 -11.73 20.50 6.47
CA GLN A 88 -12.41 20.48 7.77
C GLN A 88 -13.39 21.67 7.93
N ARG A 89 -12.98 22.89 7.57
CA ARG A 89 -13.87 24.08 7.60
C ARG A 89 -15.09 23.92 6.69
N LYS A 90 -14.92 23.24 5.55
CA LYS A 90 -16.00 22.87 4.63
C LYS A 90 -16.84 21.68 5.11
N LYS A 91 -16.51 21.10 6.28
CA LYS A 91 -17.15 19.89 6.85
C LYS A 91 -17.07 18.68 5.92
N GLN A 92 -16.06 18.63 5.07
CA GLN A 92 -15.82 17.48 4.19
C GLN A 92 -15.05 16.38 4.93
N LEU A 93 -14.20 16.77 5.89
CA LEU A 93 -13.51 15.91 6.84
C LEU A 93 -13.89 16.30 8.27
N SER A 94 -13.99 15.32 9.15
CA SER A 94 -14.15 15.55 10.59
C SER A 94 -12.80 15.82 11.24
N ASP A 95 -11.75 15.10 10.83
CA ASP A 95 -10.38 15.29 11.33
C ASP A 95 -9.31 15.17 10.24
N PHE A 96 -8.23 15.92 10.40
CA PHE A 96 -7.06 15.89 9.53
C PHE A 96 -5.79 16.03 10.37
N GLN A 97 -4.96 15.00 10.36
CA GLN A 97 -3.71 14.96 11.08
C GLN A 97 -2.56 14.78 10.09
N LEU A 98 -1.67 15.77 10.06
CA LEU A 98 -0.43 15.70 9.29
C LEU A 98 0.75 15.34 10.20
N TYR A 99 1.64 14.47 9.70
CA TYR A 99 2.90 14.10 10.31
C TYR A 99 4.06 14.40 9.36
N ASP A 100 5.09 15.04 9.87
CA ASP A 100 6.34 15.31 9.16
C ASP A 100 7.25 14.07 9.19
N GLY A 101 7.61 13.53 8.03
CA GLY A 101 8.58 12.44 7.91
C GLY A 101 8.08 11.22 7.14
N TYR A 102 8.99 10.25 6.97
CA TYR A 102 8.66 9.00 6.30
C TYR A 102 7.67 8.19 7.13
N ILE A 103 6.65 7.63 6.48
CA ILE A 103 5.63 6.83 7.16
C ILE A 103 6.27 5.68 7.96
N GLU A 104 7.26 4.98 7.42
CA GLU A 104 7.96 3.92 8.15
C GLU A 104 8.72 4.43 9.37
N GLU A 105 9.33 5.61 9.28
CA GLU A 105 10.05 6.24 10.39
C GLU A 105 9.07 6.61 11.49
N VAL A 106 8.06 7.42 11.17
CA VAL A 106 7.12 7.98 12.14
C VAL A 106 6.36 6.88 12.88
N ILE A 107 5.97 5.80 12.18
CA ILE A 107 5.26 4.66 12.79
C ILE A 107 6.15 3.88 13.75
N ILE A 108 7.40 3.60 13.36
CA ILE A 108 8.32 2.78 14.16
C ILE A 108 8.84 3.57 15.36
N ARG A 109 9.25 4.82 15.12
CA ARG A 109 9.76 5.75 16.13
C ARG A 109 8.66 6.23 17.07
N GLY A 110 7.42 6.34 16.59
CA GLY A 110 6.24 6.74 17.36
C GLY A 110 6.01 8.24 17.46
N PHE A 111 6.78 9.07 16.74
CA PHE A 111 6.61 10.52 16.67
C PHE A 111 7.24 11.06 15.38
N ASP A 112 6.81 12.25 14.98
CA ASP A 112 7.20 12.87 13.73
C ASP A 112 8.51 13.70 13.82
N ASN A 113 8.92 14.23 12.68
CA ASN A 113 10.12 15.05 12.52
C ASN A 113 9.90 16.55 12.77
N SER A 114 8.70 16.95 13.17
CA SER A 114 8.43 18.35 13.49
C SER A 114 9.28 18.81 14.68
N ALA A 115 9.53 20.13 14.77
CA ALA A 115 10.25 20.72 15.89
C ALA A 115 9.59 20.44 17.26
N SER A 116 8.27 20.26 17.27
CA SER A 116 7.48 19.89 18.45
C SER A 116 7.41 18.39 18.73
N GLN A 117 7.95 17.54 17.84
CA GLN A 117 7.92 16.08 17.94
C GLN A 117 6.52 15.54 18.25
N LYS A 118 5.61 15.69 17.29
CA LYS A 118 4.22 15.27 17.45
C LYS A 118 4.17 13.74 17.52
N ASP A 119 3.68 13.21 18.64
CA ASP A 119 3.50 11.77 18.82
C ASP A 119 2.51 11.22 17.78
N PHE A 120 2.85 10.06 17.21
CA PHE A 120 1.96 9.32 16.32
C PHE A 120 0.93 8.55 17.14
N ILE A 121 -0.34 8.86 16.93
CA ILE A 121 -1.46 8.25 17.65
C ILE A 121 -2.47 7.76 16.62
N GLN A 122 -2.60 6.44 16.50
CA GLN A 122 -3.70 5.84 15.76
C GLN A 122 -4.90 5.73 16.72
N GLY A 123 -5.80 6.70 16.68
CA GLY A 123 -7.02 6.72 17.52
C GLY A 123 -8.13 5.82 16.98
N ASP A 124 -8.12 5.58 15.67
CA ASP A 124 -9.21 4.95 14.94
C ASP A 124 -8.79 3.67 14.20
N VAL A 125 -9.79 2.83 13.90
CA VAL A 125 -9.63 1.68 13.00
C VAL A 125 -9.50 2.20 11.57
N ILE A 126 -8.31 2.04 10.99
CA ILE A 126 -8.01 2.49 9.64
C ILE A 126 -8.71 1.58 8.63
N THR A 127 -9.60 2.15 7.83
CA THR A 127 -10.30 1.42 6.77
C THR A 127 -9.58 1.53 5.42
N LEU A 128 -8.72 2.53 5.25
CA LEU A 128 -7.97 2.78 4.02
C LEU A 128 -6.50 3.09 4.33
N TYR A 129 -5.62 2.15 3.98
CA TYR A 129 -4.18 2.38 3.94
C TYR A 129 -3.74 2.72 2.52
N ASN A 130 -3.04 3.84 2.34
CA ASN A 130 -2.44 4.24 1.07
C ASN A 130 -0.92 4.42 1.25
N LEU A 131 -0.21 3.31 1.13
CA LEU A 131 1.21 3.18 1.43
C LEU A 131 2.03 3.28 0.14
N ASP A 132 2.29 4.51 -0.29
CA ASP A 132 3.09 4.80 -1.48
C ASP A 132 4.57 4.97 -1.12
N PHE A 133 5.30 3.87 -0.97
CA PHE A 133 6.69 3.95 -0.55
C PHE A 133 7.61 4.38 -1.71
N CYS A 134 8.18 5.58 -1.59
CA CYS A 134 8.98 6.27 -2.60
C CYS A 134 10.40 5.69 -2.84
N ASN A 135 10.78 4.59 -2.19
CA ASN A 135 12.13 4.00 -2.19
C ASN A 135 12.09 2.46 -2.25
N GLN A 136 13.27 1.83 -2.28
CA GLN A 136 13.39 0.38 -2.48
C GLN A 136 12.78 -0.40 -1.31
N VAL A 137 12.17 -1.55 -1.61
CA VAL A 137 11.39 -2.36 -0.64
C VAL A 137 12.18 -2.69 0.63
N THR A 138 13.46 -3.01 0.47
CA THR A 138 14.35 -3.47 1.54
C THR A 138 15.33 -2.41 2.03
N SER A 139 15.22 -1.17 1.53
CA SER A 139 16.04 -0.06 2.03
C SER A 139 15.40 0.57 3.26
N PRO A 140 16.06 0.51 4.43
CA PRO A 140 15.56 1.16 5.63
C PRO A 140 15.74 2.68 5.56
N ILE A 141 14.98 3.40 6.38
CA ILE A 141 15.27 4.78 6.76
C ILE A 141 16.06 4.75 8.06
N GLU A 142 17.19 5.46 8.09
CA GLU A 142 17.95 5.67 9.33
C GLU A 142 17.39 6.88 10.07
N TYR A 143 17.16 6.75 11.37
CA TYR A 143 16.62 7.81 12.21
C TYR A 143 17.28 7.81 13.59
N ARG A 144 17.06 8.86 14.39
CA ARG A 144 17.49 8.91 15.79
C ARG A 144 16.31 8.73 16.72
N ASP A 145 16.45 7.86 17.72
CA ASP A 145 15.46 7.71 18.79
C ASP A 145 15.47 8.92 19.76
N LYS A 146 14.65 8.88 20.82
CA LYS A 146 14.57 9.97 21.81
C LYS A 146 15.88 10.13 22.59
N GLU A 147 16.65 9.05 22.69
CA GLU A 147 17.96 8.96 23.35
C GLU A 147 19.12 9.36 22.42
N GLY A 148 18.85 9.59 21.13
CA GLY A 148 19.83 9.98 20.13
C GLY A 148 20.57 8.82 19.43
N ASN A 149 20.23 7.57 19.74
CA ASN A 149 20.80 6.39 19.11
C ASN A 149 20.34 6.25 17.66
N LEU A 150 21.22 5.75 16.80
CA LEU A 150 20.90 5.51 15.39
C LEU A 150 20.14 4.20 15.24
N GLU A 151 18.92 4.29 14.73
CA GLU A 151 18.01 3.17 14.51
C GLU A 151 17.59 3.07 13.04
N LYS A 152 16.95 1.95 12.68
CA LYS A 152 16.50 1.67 11.30
C LYS A 152 15.02 1.33 11.25
N ALA A 153 14.29 2.02 10.39
CA ALA A 153 12.89 1.74 10.10
C ALA A 153 12.75 1.03 8.75
N PHE A 154 12.16 -0.17 8.76
CA PHE A 154 11.82 -0.92 7.56
C PHE A 154 10.31 -0.83 7.28
N LYS A 155 9.94 -0.83 6.00
CA LYS A 155 8.55 -0.67 5.53
C LYS A 155 7.63 -1.76 6.03
N PHE A 156 8.10 -2.99 5.94
CA PHE A 156 7.34 -4.16 6.35
C PHE A 156 7.17 -4.22 7.87
N ASP A 157 8.17 -3.75 8.63
CA ASP A 157 8.03 -3.61 10.08
C ASP A 157 7.01 -2.53 10.43
N ALA A 158 6.98 -1.42 9.68
CA ALA A 158 5.97 -0.38 9.86
C ALA A 158 4.55 -0.92 9.56
N ILE A 159 4.39 -1.71 8.49
CA ILE A 159 3.12 -2.41 8.21
C ILE A 159 2.76 -3.34 9.37
N GLY A 160 3.70 -4.17 9.85
CA GLY A 160 3.49 -5.05 11.00
C GLY A 160 3.05 -4.27 12.25
N LYS A 161 3.68 -3.12 12.52
CA LYS A 161 3.32 -2.22 13.61
C LYS A 161 1.90 -1.66 13.45
N LEU A 162 1.50 -1.21 12.26
CA LEU A 162 0.14 -0.76 11.96
C LEU A 162 -0.90 -1.86 12.18
N LEU A 163 -0.61 -3.07 11.71
CA LEU A 163 -1.50 -4.22 11.90
C LEU A 163 -1.62 -4.58 13.38
N LYS A 164 -0.51 -4.54 14.14
CA LYS A 164 -0.52 -4.73 15.60
C LYS A 164 -1.37 -3.68 16.32
N LEU A 165 -1.22 -2.40 15.97
CA LEU A 165 -2.02 -1.32 16.53
C LEU A 165 -3.50 -1.53 16.23
N GLN A 166 -3.84 -1.77 14.98
CA GLN A 166 -5.21 -2.04 14.57
C GLN A 166 -5.78 -3.28 15.25
N GLN A 167 -5.01 -4.37 15.38
CA GLN A 167 -5.41 -5.60 16.09
C GLN A 167 -5.88 -5.31 17.52
N SER A 168 -5.23 -4.37 18.21
CA SER A 168 -5.53 -4.04 19.62
C SER A 168 -6.80 -3.19 19.83
N MET A 169 -7.36 -2.61 18.76
CA MET A 169 -8.54 -1.74 18.84
C MET A 169 -9.85 -2.51 18.97
N LYS A 170 -10.89 -1.89 19.53
CA LYS A 170 -12.30 -2.32 19.40
C LYS A 170 -12.90 -1.51 18.22
N PRO A 171 -13.76 -2.03 17.33
CA PRO A 171 -14.73 -3.13 17.47
C PRO A 171 -14.27 -4.49 16.90
N SER A 172 -15.15 -5.50 16.94
CA SER A 172 -14.88 -6.91 16.67
C SER A 172 -14.60 -7.28 15.20
N SER A 173 -15.05 -6.48 14.23
CA SER A 173 -14.74 -6.70 12.80
C SER A 173 -14.00 -5.49 12.24
N LYS A 174 -12.79 -5.72 11.73
CA LYS A 174 -11.95 -4.66 11.15
C LYS A 174 -11.71 -4.99 9.69
N LYS A 175 -12.39 -4.25 8.84
CA LYS A 175 -12.34 -4.36 7.38
C LYS A 175 -11.56 -3.18 6.83
N PHE A 176 -10.58 -3.46 5.99
CA PHE A 176 -9.77 -2.42 5.38
C PHE A 176 -9.35 -2.78 3.96
N ILE A 177 -8.95 -1.76 3.22
CA ILE A 177 -8.25 -1.87 1.94
C ILE A 177 -6.89 -1.22 2.10
N MET A 178 -5.85 -1.87 1.61
CA MET A 178 -4.49 -1.38 1.56
C MET A 178 -4.02 -1.31 0.12
N PHE A 179 -3.74 -0.09 -0.34
CA PHE A 179 -2.97 0.16 -1.53
C PHE A 179 -1.52 0.29 -1.14
N LEU A 180 -0.66 -0.51 -1.74
CA LEU A 180 0.78 -0.53 -1.48
C LEU A 180 1.51 -0.37 -2.81
N THR A 181 2.22 0.74 -2.96
CA THR A 181 3.04 1.00 -4.14
C THR A 181 4.52 0.86 -3.77
N LEU A 182 5.25 0.10 -4.60
CA LEU A 182 6.66 -0.22 -4.38
C LEU A 182 7.45 -0.11 -5.68
N HIS A 183 8.68 0.40 -5.58
CA HIS A 183 9.66 0.29 -6.66
C HIS A 183 10.07 -1.16 -6.89
N CYS A 184 10.19 -1.57 -8.16
CA CYS A 184 10.75 -2.87 -8.55
C CYS A 184 12.28 -2.93 -8.39
N SER A 185 12.82 -2.31 -7.36
CA SER A 185 14.24 -2.37 -7.05
C SER A 185 14.43 -2.87 -5.62
N PHE A 186 15.48 -3.67 -5.43
CA PHE A 186 15.77 -4.33 -4.17
C PHE A 186 17.26 -4.27 -3.89
N LYS A 187 17.60 -4.16 -2.60
CA LYS A 187 18.96 -4.26 -2.06
C LYS A 187 18.89 -4.80 -0.65
N GLY A 188 19.72 -5.78 -0.31
CA GLY A 188 19.86 -6.20 1.08
C GLY A 188 19.86 -7.71 1.23
N LYS A 189 20.25 -8.14 2.44
CA LYS A 189 20.46 -9.55 2.77
C LYS A 189 19.16 -10.33 2.81
N GLU A 190 18.06 -9.72 3.25
CA GLU A 190 16.76 -10.40 3.36
C GLU A 190 16.24 -10.87 2.01
N PHE A 191 16.26 -9.98 1.01
CA PHE A 191 15.87 -10.36 -0.34
C PHE A 191 16.80 -11.43 -0.90
N HIS A 192 18.13 -11.29 -0.73
CA HIS A 192 19.08 -12.31 -1.17
C HIS A 192 18.82 -13.67 -0.51
N ASN A 193 18.49 -13.67 0.79
CA ASN A 193 18.11 -14.87 1.52
C ASN A 193 16.82 -15.48 0.96
N PHE A 194 15.80 -14.68 0.65
CA PHE A 194 14.57 -15.17 0.02
C PHE A 194 14.82 -15.83 -1.34
N GLN A 195 15.75 -15.28 -2.15
CA GLN A 195 16.11 -15.87 -3.44
C GLN A 195 16.80 -17.22 -3.28
N ASN A 196 17.76 -17.32 -2.35
CA ASN A 196 18.56 -18.52 -2.16
C ASN A 196 17.86 -19.60 -1.32
N PHE A 197 16.95 -19.19 -0.45
CA PHE A 197 16.21 -20.04 0.48
C PHE A 197 14.70 -19.74 0.40
N PRO A 198 14.03 -20.11 -0.71
CA PRO A 198 12.59 -19.94 -0.84
C PRO A 198 11.84 -20.64 0.30
N PRO A 199 10.75 -20.05 0.81
CA PRO A 199 10.09 -20.51 2.03
C PRO A 199 9.40 -21.88 1.87
N ASP A 200 8.95 -22.23 0.66
CA ASP A 200 8.35 -23.54 0.37
C ASP A 200 8.54 -23.96 -1.09
N GLY A 201 8.03 -25.15 -1.43
CA GLY A 201 8.13 -25.74 -2.77
C GLY A 201 7.36 -24.98 -3.86
N GLN A 202 6.29 -24.25 -3.53
CA GLN A 202 5.52 -23.44 -4.48
C GLN A 202 6.32 -22.19 -4.87
N PHE A 203 6.85 -21.47 -3.89
CA PHE A 203 7.76 -20.35 -4.14
C PHE A 203 9.00 -20.80 -4.90
N LYS A 204 9.63 -21.92 -4.50
CA LYS A 204 10.80 -22.45 -5.19
C LYS A 204 10.52 -22.70 -6.69
N LYS A 205 9.39 -23.34 -7.02
CA LYS A 205 8.99 -23.59 -8.42
C LYS A 205 8.77 -22.29 -9.19
N TYR A 206 8.01 -21.36 -8.61
CA TYR A 206 7.76 -20.06 -9.22
C TYR A 206 9.07 -19.29 -9.49
N LEU A 207 9.96 -19.22 -8.49
CA LEU A 207 11.23 -18.50 -8.61
C LEU A 207 12.17 -19.12 -9.64
N GLN A 208 12.17 -20.45 -9.81
CA GLN A 208 12.90 -21.12 -10.90
C GLN A 208 12.40 -20.71 -12.29
N VAL A 209 11.11 -20.41 -12.46
CA VAL A 209 10.58 -19.85 -13.70
C VAL A 209 11.08 -18.42 -13.89
N VAL A 210 11.00 -17.60 -12.83
CA VAL A 210 11.47 -16.21 -12.85
C VAL A 210 12.97 -16.09 -13.18
N GLU A 211 13.80 -17.02 -12.70
CA GLU A 211 15.23 -17.05 -12.98
C GLU A 211 15.56 -17.20 -14.47
N ARG A 212 14.67 -17.81 -15.26
CA ARG A 212 14.83 -18.00 -16.71
C ARG A 212 14.48 -16.76 -17.53
N LEU A 213 13.84 -15.75 -16.92
CA LEU A 213 13.48 -14.51 -17.61
C LEU A 213 14.73 -13.67 -17.94
N SER A 214 14.60 -12.74 -18.88
CA SER A 214 15.66 -11.77 -19.16
C SER A 214 15.87 -10.82 -17.98
N LYS A 215 17.11 -10.34 -17.77
CA LYS A 215 17.52 -9.55 -16.58
C LYS A 215 16.57 -8.39 -16.25
N GLY A 216 16.08 -7.67 -17.26
CA GLY A 216 15.17 -6.52 -17.08
C GLY A 216 13.73 -6.89 -16.72
N LYS A 217 13.31 -8.15 -16.92
CA LYS A 217 11.95 -8.61 -16.64
C LYS A 217 11.81 -9.32 -15.30
N LYS A 218 12.91 -9.68 -14.63
CA LYS A 218 12.89 -10.47 -13.38
C LYS A 218 12.32 -9.70 -12.19
N ALA A 219 12.72 -8.43 -12.04
CA ALA A 219 12.53 -7.71 -10.79
C ALA A 219 11.06 -7.59 -10.34
N PRO A 220 10.10 -7.26 -11.22
CA PRO A 220 8.68 -7.26 -10.86
C PRO A 220 8.20 -8.58 -10.25
N TYR A 221 8.55 -9.72 -10.86
CA TYR A 221 8.13 -11.05 -10.40
C TYR A 221 8.73 -11.42 -9.05
N TRP A 222 9.99 -11.05 -8.81
CA TRP A 222 10.63 -11.26 -7.52
C TRP A 222 9.98 -10.43 -6.42
N ILE A 223 9.74 -9.14 -6.67
CA ILE A 223 9.10 -8.26 -5.70
C ILE A 223 7.68 -8.75 -5.42
N LYS A 224 6.91 -9.15 -6.43
CA LYS A 224 5.58 -9.75 -6.27
C LYS A 224 5.58 -10.92 -5.29
N ALA A 225 6.49 -11.88 -5.47
CA ALA A 225 6.60 -13.03 -4.56
C ALA A 225 7.10 -12.65 -3.17
N PHE A 226 8.11 -11.78 -3.09
CA PHE A 226 8.67 -11.32 -1.83
C PHE A 226 7.63 -10.59 -0.98
N VAL A 227 6.91 -9.63 -1.56
CA VAL A 227 5.84 -8.87 -0.91
C VAL A 227 4.74 -9.79 -0.43
N TYR A 228 4.27 -10.71 -1.29
CA TYR A 228 3.22 -11.67 -0.90
C TYR A 228 3.64 -12.53 0.29
N TYR A 229 4.86 -13.09 0.26
CA TYR A 229 5.39 -13.91 1.36
C TYR A 229 5.41 -13.15 2.69
N HIS A 230 6.04 -11.98 2.71
CA HIS A 230 6.20 -11.20 3.93
C HIS A 230 4.85 -10.69 4.46
N LEU A 231 4.04 -10.06 3.61
CA LEU A 231 2.77 -9.48 4.04
C LEU A 231 1.77 -10.55 4.48
N SER A 232 1.68 -11.70 3.78
CA SER A 232 0.85 -12.81 4.24
C SER A 232 1.27 -13.31 5.63
N GLY A 233 2.58 -13.33 5.90
CA GLY A 233 3.13 -13.60 7.22
C GLY A 233 2.66 -12.60 8.28
N TYR A 234 2.78 -11.30 8.02
CA TYR A 234 2.32 -10.26 8.95
C TYR A 234 0.82 -10.28 9.19
N PHE A 235 -0.01 -10.44 8.14
CA PHE A 235 -1.46 -10.55 8.32
C PHE A 235 -1.82 -11.75 9.20
N LYS A 236 -1.23 -12.92 8.94
CA LYS A 236 -1.44 -14.12 9.76
C LYS A 236 -1.01 -13.89 11.21
N MET A 237 0.17 -13.32 11.42
CA MET A 237 0.70 -13.02 12.76
C MET A 237 -0.24 -12.11 13.56
N HIS A 238 -0.89 -11.16 12.90
CA HIS A 238 -1.81 -10.20 13.51
C HIS A 238 -3.29 -10.59 13.38
N GLN A 239 -3.60 -11.85 13.05
CA GLN A 239 -4.96 -12.41 12.98
C GLN A 239 -5.86 -11.73 11.94
N PHE A 240 -5.28 -11.24 10.85
CA PHE A 240 -6.01 -10.77 9.68
C PHE A 240 -6.03 -11.87 8.61
N THR A 241 -7.20 -12.05 8.02
CA THR A 241 -7.32 -12.72 6.71
C THR A 241 -7.16 -11.65 5.65
N ALA A 242 -6.30 -11.90 4.66
CA ALA A 242 -6.07 -10.99 3.56
C ALA A 242 -6.18 -11.71 2.22
N ASP A 243 -6.62 -10.98 1.21
CA ASP A 243 -6.70 -11.41 -0.18
C ASP A 243 -6.03 -10.35 -1.05
N PHE A 244 -5.18 -10.80 -1.97
CA PHE A 244 -4.42 -9.92 -2.84
C PHE A 244 -5.07 -9.89 -4.21
N LEU A 245 -5.53 -8.73 -4.66
CA LEU A 245 -5.95 -8.57 -6.04
C LEU A 245 -4.74 -8.62 -6.99
N PRO A 246 -4.98 -8.79 -8.30
CA PRO A 246 -3.92 -8.77 -9.31
C PRO A 246 -3.01 -7.55 -9.17
N VAL A 247 -1.70 -7.75 -9.32
CA VAL A 247 -0.72 -6.68 -9.14
C VAL A 247 -0.67 -5.82 -10.40
N ILE A 248 -0.79 -4.51 -10.24
CA ILE A 248 -0.68 -3.57 -11.36
C ILE A 248 0.79 -3.18 -11.52
N HIS A 249 1.34 -3.39 -12.71
CA HIS A 249 2.67 -2.95 -13.11
C HIS A 249 2.57 -1.72 -14.01
N TYR A 250 3.30 -0.66 -13.66
CA TYR A 250 3.37 0.55 -14.47
C TYR A 250 4.74 1.23 -14.34
N ILE A 251 5.02 2.18 -15.23
CA ILE A 251 6.24 2.98 -15.20
C ILE A 251 5.95 4.32 -14.51
N GLY A 252 6.73 4.66 -13.47
CA GLY A 252 6.63 5.94 -12.77
C GLY A 252 7.41 7.07 -13.45
N ASP A 253 7.33 8.28 -12.89
CA ASP A 253 7.88 9.52 -13.48
C ASP A 253 9.40 9.51 -13.72
N ASN A 254 10.14 8.59 -13.08
CA ASN A 254 11.58 8.42 -13.24
C ASN A 254 11.97 7.29 -14.21
N SER A 255 11.04 6.84 -15.06
CA SER A 255 11.19 5.62 -15.87
C SER A 255 11.44 4.34 -15.04
N GLU A 256 11.10 4.38 -13.76
CA GLU A 256 11.29 3.26 -12.84
C GLU A 256 10.04 2.36 -12.85
N PRO A 257 10.20 1.04 -12.95
CA PRO A 257 9.08 0.11 -12.82
C PRO A 257 8.54 0.10 -11.38
N LEU A 258 7.22 0.23 -11.26
CA LEU A 258 6.48 0.24 -10.01
C LEU A 258 5.44 -0.88 -10.00
N LEU A 259 5.19 -1.44 -8.81
CA LEU A 259 4.07 -2.34 -8.55
C LEU A 259 3.10 -1.67 -7.59
N CYS A 260 1.81 -1.70 -7.95
CA CYS A 260 0.72 -1.38 -7.03
C CYS A 260 0.02 -2.69 -6.63
N PHE A 261 0.10 -3.01 -5.35
CA PHE A 261 -0.65 -4.10 -4.73
C PHE A 261 -1.94 -3.53 -4.16
N THR A 262 -3.05 -4.23 -4.39
CA THR A 262 -4.30 -3.98 -3.69
C THR A 262 -4.60 -5.17 -2.80
N ILE A 263 -4.67 -4.92 -1.50
CA ILE A 263 -4.85 -5.95 -0.49
C ILE A 263 -6.11 -5.60 0.27
N ILE A 264 -7.04 -6.55 0.34
CA ILE A 264 -8.27 -6.38 1.10
C ILE A 264 -8.14 -7.27 2.34
N GLY A 265 -8.43 -6.73 3.51
CA GLY A 265 -8.19 -7.39 4.78
C GLY A 265 -9.40 -7.39 5.68
N THR A 266 -9.52 -8.46 6.48
CA THR A 266 -10.54 -8.57 7.52
C THR A 266 -9.95 -9.23 8.77
N GLN A 267 -10.14 -8.58 9.91
CA GLN A 267 -9.97 -9.25 11.21
C GLN A 267 -11.28 -9.92 11.59
N GLY A 268 -11.27 -11.26 11.66
CA GLY A 268 -12.40 -12.08 12.11
C GLY A 268 -12.29 -12.45 13.59
N ALA A 269 -13.41 -12.86 14.19
CA ALA A 269 -13.48 -13.33 15.58
C ALA A 269 -13.06 -14.80 15.76
N THR A 270 -13.09 -15.59 14.69
CA THR A 270 -12.69 -17.00 14.66
C THR A 270 -11.29 -17.12 14.06
N HIS A 271 -10.51 -18.08 14.57
CA HIS A 271 -9.11 -18.35 14.20
C HIS A 271 -8.84 -18.06 12.72
N ALA A 272 -7.95 -17.10 12.47
CA ALA A 272 -7.52 -16.73 11.13
C ALA A 272 -7.00 -17.97 10.40
N GLU A 273 -7.83 -18.57 9.55
CA GLU A 273 -7.34 -19.51 8.55
C GLU A 273 -6.38 -18.72 7.66
N SER A 274 -5.19 -19.29 7.42
CA SER A 274 -4.19 -18.74 6.50
C SER A 274 -4.85 -18.31 5.19
N SER A 275 -4.43 -17.16 4.64
CA SER A 275 -4.97 -16.56 3.39
C SER A 275 -5.69 -17.57 2.52
N ASN A 276 -7.01 -17.43 2.39
CA ASN A 276 -7.85 -18.33 1.62
C ASN A 276 -7.58 -18.27 0.10
N GLN A 277 -6.64 -17.43 -0.32
CA GLN A 277 -6.15 -17.31 -1.68
C GLN A 277 -5.20 -18.47 -2.01
N GLN A 278 -5.47 -19.13 -3.14
CA GLN A 278 -4.53 -20.10 -3.70
C GLN A 278 -3.29 -19.34 -4.18
N ILE A 279 -2.18 -19.49 -3.45
CA ILE A 279 -0.92 -18.80 -3.73
C ILE A 279 -0.47 -18.91 -5.19
N ASN A 280 -0.66 -20.08 -5.82
CA ASN A 280 -0.30 -20.28 -7.23
C ASN A 280 -1.10 -19.39 -8.17
N ASN A 281 -2.38 -19.11 -7.88
CA ASN A 281 -3.19 -18.22 -8.71
C ASN A 281 -2.68 -16.79 -8.60
N PHE A 282 -2.30 -16.35 -7.40
CA PHE A 282 -1.69 -15.02 -7.24
C PHE A 282 -0.34 -14.94 -7.94
N LEU A 283 0.58 -15.88 -7.66
CA LEU A 283 1.94 -15.85 -8.21
C LEU A 283 1.94 -15.96 -9.73
N ASN A 284 1.19 -16.90 -10.31
CA ASN A 284 1.13 -17.16 -11.74
C ASN A 284 0.08 -16.32 -12.49
N GLY A 285 -0.72 -15.51 -11.80
CA GLY A 285 -1.63 -14.58 -12.49
C GLY A 285 -0.85 -13.42 -13.12
N LYS A 286 -1.16 -13.06 -14.37
CA LYS A 286 -0.46 -11.96 -15.06
C LYS A 286 -0.52 -10.65 -14.28
N PHE A 287 0.49 -9.80 -14.46
CA PHE A 287 0.37 -8.41 -14.04
C PHE A 287 -0.78 -7.73 -14.79
N ILE A 288 -1.39 -6.73 -14.17
CA ILE A 288 -2.29 -5.80 -14.85
C ILE A 288 -1.49 -4.58 -15.31
N SER A 289 -1.84 -4.01 -16.46
CA SER A 289 -1.32 -2.72 -16.94
C SER A 289 -2.47 -1.76 -17.22
N VAL A 290 -2.15 -0.47 -17.23
CA VAL A 290 -3.08 0.58 -17.67
C VAL A 290 -2.88 0.81 -19.17
N ASP A 291 -3.95 0.75 -19.95
CA ASP A 291 -3.94 1.05 -21.38
C ASP A 291 -3.96 2.56 -21.67
N SER A 292 -3.86 2.94 -22.96
CA SER A 292 -3.85 4.34 -23.39
C SER A 292 -5.14 5.11 -23.10
N ASN A 293 -6.24 4.40 -22.84
CA ASN A 293 -7.54 4.99 -22.52
C ASN A 293 -7.79 5.04 -21.00
N GLY A 294 -6.81 4.65 -20.19
CA GLY A 294 -6.95 4.54 -18.73
C GLY A 294 -7.71 3.29 -18.27
N GLY A 295 -7.96 2.35 -19.18
CA GLY A 295 -8.52 1.02 -18.87
C GLY A 295 -7.47 0.08 -18.29
N PHE A 296 -7.93 -1.01 -17.66
CA PHE A 296 -7.04 -2.05 -17.13
C PHE A 296 -7.08 -3.26 -18.04
N ILE A 297 -5.92 -3.87 -18.28
CA ILE A 297 -5.78 -5.07 -19.11
C ILE A 297 -4.73 -6.02 -18.52
N ASN A 298 -4.83 -7.31 -18.83
CA ASN A 298 -3.74 -8.26 -18.58
C ASN A 298 -2.49 -7.81 -19.35
N ASN A 299 -1.35 -7.70 -18.65
CA ASN A 299 -0.13 -7.16 -19.22
C ASN A 299 0.51 -8.16 -20.20
N ALA A 300 0.42 -7.85 -21.49
CA ALA A 300 0.98 -8.68 -22.55
C ALA A 300 2.49 -8.47 -22.77
N SER A 301 3.08 -7.40 -22.20
CA SER A 301 4.49 -7.04 -22.40
C SER A 301 5.45 -7.70 -21.40
N LEU A 302 4.93 -7.98 -20.20
CA LEU A 302 5.62 -8.61 -19.09
C LEU A 302 4.97 -9.97 -18.85
N VAL A 303 5.56 -11.02 -19.45
CA VAL A 303 5.01 -12.38 -19.43
C VAL A 303 6.11 -13.36 -19.04
N ALA A 304 5.81 -14.21 -18.07
CA ALA A 304 6.59 -15.38 -17.70
C ALA A 304 5.94 -16.66 -18.25
N HIS A 305 6.70 -17.77 -18.27
CA HIS A 305 6.13 -19.06 -18.65
C HIS A 305 5.03 -19.46 -17.65
N ASP A 306 3.93 -19.99 -18.18
CA ASP A 306 2.80 -20.54 -17.42
C ASP A 306 1.92 -19.51 -16.66
N GLU A 307 1.99 -18.23 -17.05
CA GLU A 307 1.06 -17.25 -16.48
C GLU A 307 -0.36 -17.36 -17.05
N VAL A 308 -1.34 -17.15 -16.17
CA VAL A 308 -2.77 -17.21 -16.49
C VAL A 308 -3.35 -15.80 -16.52
N ASP A 309 -4.18 -15.53 -17.53
CA ASP A 309 -4.96 -14.29 -17.60
C ASP A 309 -5.99 -14.25 -16.49
N TRP A 310 -6.20 -13.07 -15.91
CA TRP A 310 -7.37 -12.83 -15.07
C TRP A 310 -8.62 -12.77 -15.95
N GLU A 311 -9.65 -13.51 -15.56
CA GLU A 311 -10.94 -13.58 -16.27
C GLU A 311 -11.62 -12.21 -16.39
N ASP A 312 -11.41 -11.37 -15.38
CA ASP A 312 -11.84 -9.99 -15.33
C ASP A 312 -10.67 -9.12 -14.83
N VAL A 313 -10.69 -7.85 -15.16
CA VAL A 313 -9.73 -6.82 -14.74
C VAL A 313 -10.43 -5.66 -14.02
N ASN A 314 -11.74 -5.80 -13.77
CA ASN A 314 -12.48 -4.95 -12.86
C ASN A 314 -12.16 -5.33 -11.40
N PRO A 315 -11.62 -4.41 -10.59
CA PRO A 315 -11.19 -4.74 -9.23
C PRO A 315 -12.32 -5.18 -8.32
N LEU A 316 -13.52 -4.65 -8.52
CA LEU A 316 -14.68 -5.00 -7.71
C LEU A 316 -15.20 -6.40 -8.04
N GLN A 317 -15.22 -6.78 -9.32
CA GLN A 317 -15.62 -8.14 -9.70
C GLN A 317 -14.59 -9.17 -9.28
N LEU A 318 -13.30 -8.85 -9.43
CA LEU A 318 -12.19 -9.65 -8.91
C LEU A 318 -12.31 -9.87 -7.41
N PHE A 319 -12.65 -8.83 -6.65
CA PHE A 319 -12.88 -8.98 -5.21
C PHE A 319 -14.15 -9.79 -4.92
N LYS A 320 -15.28 -9.51 -5.57
CA LYS A 320 -16.56 -10.20 -5.34
C LYS A 320 -16.53 -11.68 -5.70
N SER A 321 -15.66 -12.10 -6.63
CA SER A 321 -15.49 -13.50 -6.97
C SER A 321 -14.67 -14.27 -5.93
N SER A 322 -13.92 -13.56 -5.08
CA SER A 322 -12.97 -14.16 -4.14
C SER A 322 -13.64 -14.86 -2.96
N LYS A 323 -12.93 -15.85 -2.39
CA LYS A 323 -13.39 -16.59 -1.22
C LYS A 323 -13.57 -15.67 -0.02
N MET A 324 -12.67 -14.69 0.14
CA MET A 324 -12.78 -13.71 1.23
C MET A 324 -14.06 -12.89 1.16
N TYR A 325 -14.46 -12.42 -0.03
CA TYR A 325 -15.73 -11.70 -0.16
C TYR A 325 -16.91 -12.57 0.26
N LYS A 326 -16.98 -13.79 -0.28
CA LYS A 326 -18.07 -14.74 -0.02
C LYS A 326 -18.22 -15.07 1.46
N GLU A 327 -17.12 -15.18 2.18
CA GLU A 327 -17.10 -15.60 3.59
C GLU A 327 -17.20 -14.44 4.58
N ASN A 328 -16.62 -13.28 4.27
CA ASN A 328 -16.42 -12.22 5.26
C ASN A 328 -17.12 -10.90 4.92
N TRP A 329 -17.58 -10.71 3.68
CA TRP A 329 -18.09 -9.42 3.20
C TRP A 329 -19.51 -9.46 2.65
N LYS A 330 -19.93 -10.57 2.05
CA LYS A 330 -21.22 -10.67 1.34
C LYS A 330 -22.44 -10.27 2.18
N ASP A 331 -22.45 -10.63 3.45
CA ASP A 331 -23.59 -10.42 4.35
C ASP A 331 -23.37 -9.25 5.34
N THR A 332 -22.41 -8.38 5.07
CA THR A 332 -22.20 -7.16 5.88
C THR A 332 -23.34 -6.19 5.56
N LYS A 333 -24.14 -5.83 6.56
CA LYS A 333 -25.13 -4.76 6.48
C LYS A 333 -24.78 -3.66 7.46
#